data_AF-D4JEV8-F1
#
_entry.id   AF-D4JEV8-F1
#
_cell.length_a   1.000
_cell.length_b   1.000
_cell.length_c   1.000
_cell.angle_alpha   90.00
_cell.angle_beta   90.00
_cell.angle_gamma   90.00
#
_symmetry.space_group_name_H-M   'P 1'
#
loop_
_entity.id
_entity.type
_entity.pdbx_description
1 polymer ?
#
loop_
_entity_poly.entity_id
_entity_poly.type
_entity_poly.pdbx_seq_one_letter_code
_entity_poly.pdbx_strand_id
1 'polypeptide(L)' 'MNDLKLDYFIRQDFKLYQHKEHFHFNTDTRLLANFLKVNDQETVLDIGTNNGALLLWVDQFEVKNSMESKC' A
#
# COMPACT_ATOMS: atom_id res chain seq x y z
N MET A 1 -3.10 -14.77 -15.34
CA MET A 1 -1.74 -14.36 -14.95
C MET A 1 -1.10 -13.39 -15.94
N ASN A 2 -1.59 -13.28 -17.19
CA ASN A 2 -1.04 -12.35 -18.20
C ASN A 2 -1.38 -10.86 -17.96
N ASP A 3 -2.36 -10.56 -17.12
CA ASP A 3 -2.89 -9.20 -16.92
C ASP A 3 -2.33 -8.49 -15.68
N LEU A 4 -1.51 -9.19 -14.91
CA LEU A 4 -0.80 -8.63 -13.75
C LEU A 4 0.61 -8.21 -14.15
N LYS A 5 1.02 -7.03 -13.68
CA LYS A 5 2.37 -6.51 -13.77
C LYS A 5 2.97 -6.49 -12.38
N LEU A 6 4.17 -7.04 -12.22
CA LEU A 6 4.94 -6.90 -10.99
C LEU A 6 5.61 -5.53 -10.98
N ASP A 7 5.32 -4.74 -9.96
CA ASP A 7 6.04 -3.50 -9.65
C ASP A 7 6.59 -3.53 -8.22
N TYR A 8 7.60 -2.70 -7.98
CA TYR A 8 8.24 -2.53 -6.68
C TYR A 8 7.87 -1.17 -6.12
N PHE A 9 7.34 -1.14 -4.89
CA PHE A 9 6.71 0.06 -4.35
C PHE A 9 7.74 1.13 -3.98
N ILE A 10 8.39 1.01 -2.83
CA ILE A 10 9.46 1.92 -2.35
C ILE A 10 10.82 1.23 -2.36
N ARG A 11 10.85 -0.05 -1.98
CA ARG A 11 12.03 -0.92 -1.98
C ARG A 11 11.71 -2.22 -2.72
N GLN A 12 12.74 -2.96 -3.12
CA GLN A 12 12.58 -4.18 -3.92
C GLN A 12 11.94 -5.37 -3.16
N ASP A 13 11.89 -5.31 -1.84
CA ASP A 13 11.20 -6.27 -0.99
C ASP A 13 9.69 -6.01 -0.90
N PHE A 14 9.22 -4.78 -1.17
CA PHE A 14 7.80 -4.45 -1.28
C PHE A 14 7.30 -4.67 -2.71
N LYS A 15 6.87 -5.90 -2.99
CA LYS A 15 6.35 -6.35 -4.28
C LYS A 15 4.84 -6.19 -4.33
N LEU A 16 4.33 -5.60 -5.42
CA LEU A 16 2.91 -5.52 -5.67
C LEU A 16 2.60 -5.94 -7.10
N TYR A 17 1.68 -6.89 -7.25
CA TYR A 17 1.13 -7.27 -8.55
C TYR A 17 -0.08 -6.39 -8.85
N GLN A 18 0.02 -5.57 -9.89
CA GLN A 18 -1.00 -4.60 -10.29
C GLN A 18 -1.65 -5.03 -11.60
N HIS A 19 -2.97 -4.91 -11.69
CA HIS A 19 -3.67 -5.19 -12.94
C HIS A 19 -3.42 -4.06 -13.94
N LYS A 20 -2.98 -4.39 -15.16
CA LYS A 20 -2.53 -3.41 -16.18
C LYS A 20 -3.57 -2.32 -16.52
N GLU A 21 -4.85 -2.69 -16.52
CA GLU A 21 -5.97 -1.78 -16.81
C GLU A 21 -6.54 -1.03 -15.58
N HIS A 22 -6.00 -1.27 -14.38
CA HIS A 22 -6.46 -0.61 -13.15
C HIS A 22 -5.46 0.46 -12.70
N PHE A 23 -5.84 1.22 -11.67
CA PHE A 23 -4.94 2.18 -11.05
C PHE A 23 -3.64 1.51 -10.58
N HIS A 24 -2.53 2.16 -10.88
CA HIS A 24 -1.22 1.80 -10.38
C HIS A 24 -0.77 2.84 -9.38
N PHE A 25 -0.10 2.41 -8.31
CA PHE A 25 0.54 3.38 -7.43
C PHE A 25 1.50 4.24 -8.24
N ASN A 26 1.57 5.51 -7.88
CA ASN A 26 2.36 6.51 -8.59
C ASN A 26 3.32 7.21 -7.62
N THR A 27 3.91 8.32 -8.06
CA THR A 27 4.80 9.12 -7.22
C THR A 27 4.09 9.65 -5.98
N ASP A 28 2.83 10.07 -6.09
CA ASP A 28 2.05 10.61 -4.96
C ASP A 28 1.81 9.54 -3.90
N THR A 29 1.44 8.31 -4.30
CA THR A 29 1.28 7.17 -3.37
C THR A 29 2.58 6.88 -2.61
N ARG A 30 3.74 6.94 -3.30
CA ARG A 30 5.06 6.74 -2.69
C ARG A 30 5.43 7.86 -1.72
N LEU A 31 5.15 9.11 -2.09
CA LEU A 31 5.42 10.26 -1.23
C LEU A 31 4.53 10.22 0.01
N LEU A 32 3.25 9.86 -0.14
CA LEU A 32 2.33 9.67 0.98
C LEU A 32 2.84 8.57 1.93
N ALA A 33 3.26 7.42 1.41
CA ALA A 33 3.84 6.35 2.23
C ALA A 33 5.08 6.83 3.02
N ASN A 34 6.00 7.54 2.38
CA ASN A 34 7.17 8.11 3.07
C ASN A 34 6.81 9.19 4.10
N PHE A 35 5.66 9.85 3.94
CA PHE A 35 5.16 10.86 4.88
C PHE A 35 4.42 10.25 6.08
N LEU A 36 3.88 9.03 5.95
CA LEU A 36 3.16 8.35 7.02
C LEU A 36 4.06 8.16 8.24
N LYS A 37 3.52 8.52 9.40
CA LYS A 37 4.07 8.19 10.72
C LYS A 37 3.04 7.32 11.41
N VAL A 38 3.44 6.09 11.73
CA VAL A 38 2.60 5.10 12.41
C VAL A 38 3.26 4.82 13.74
N ASN A 39 2.52 5.03 14.84
CA ASN A 39 3.02 4.71 16.18
C ASN A 39 2.63 3.28 16.57
N ASP A 40 3.39 2.72 17.52
CA ASP A 40 3.14 1.38 18.02
C ASP A 40 1.71 1.24 18.55
N GLN A 41 1.07 0.12 18.21
CA GLN A 41 -0.28 -0.25 18.64
C GLN A 41 -1.40 0.69 18.14
N GLU A 42 -1.14 1.54 17.15
CA GLU A 42 -2.19 2.30 16.48
C GLU A 42 -3.05 1.41 15.58
N THR A 43 -4.25 1.90 15.27
CA THR A 43 -5.13 1.29 14.27
C THR A 43 -5.13 2.14 13.01
N VAL A 44 -4.80 1.54 11.88
CA VAL A 44 -4.73 2.21 10.58
C VAL A 44 -5.93 1.79 9.73
N LEU A 45 -6.58 2.77 9.10
CA LEU A 45 -7.65 2.57 8.12
C LEU A 45 -7.26 3.21 6.80
N ASP A 46 -7.11 2.40 5.76
CA ASP A 46 -6.90 2.88 4.39
C ASP A 46 -8.26 3.04 3.68
N ILE A 47 -8.57 4.25 3.23
CA ILE A 47 -9.84 4.57 2.55
C ILE A 47 -9.54 4.81 1.07
N GLY A 48 -10.25 4.10 0.19
CA GLY A 48 -9.90 4.10 -1.23
C GLY A 48 -8.67 3.22 -1.52
N THR A 49 -8.52 2.15 -0.73
CA THR A 49 -7.38 1.22 -0.69
C THR A 49 -6.87 0.77 -2.07
N ASN A 50 -7.75 0.64 -3.06
CA ASN A 50 -7.45 0.21 -4.42
C ASN A 50 -6.62 -1.10 -4.45
N ASN A 51 -5.32 -1.01 -4.71
CA ASN A 51 -4.38 -2.13 -4.81
C ASN A 51 -3.61 -2.41 -3.51
N GLY A 52 -3.88 -1.66 -2.44
CA GLY A 52 -3.32 -1.88 -1.11
C GLY A 52 -1.87 -1.44 -0.95
N ALA A 53 -1.32 -0.59 -1.83
CA ALA A 53 0.08 -0.15 -1.74
C ALA A 53 0.44 0.50 -0.39
N LEU A 54 -0.48 1.27 0.21
CA LEU A 54 -0.25 1.90 1.52
C LEU A 54 -0.34 0.88 2.66
N LEU A 55 -1.28 -0.06 2.63
CA LEU A 55 -1.34 -1.14 3.61
C LEU A 55 -0.10 -2.04 3.56
N LEU A 56 0.40 -2.35 2.36
CA LEU A 56 1.67 -3.07 2.17
C LEU A 56 2.85 -2.32 2.83
N TRP A 57 2.85 -0.99 2.77
CA TRP A 57 3.87 -0.19 3.45
C TRP A 57 3.71 -0.16 4.96
N VAL A 58 2.48 -0.12 5.45
CA VAL A 58 2.18 -0.09 6.88
C VAL A 58 2.51 -1.42 7.56
N ASP A 59 2.52 -2.53 6.82
CA ASP A 59 2.85 -3.88 7.32
C ASP A 59 4.24 -3.98 7.99
N GLN A 60 5.14 -3.03 7.75
CA GLN A 60 6.45 -3.00 8.41
C GLN A 60 6.44 -2.40 9.82
N PHE A 61 5.32 -1.86 10.30
CA PHE A 61 5.17 -1.23 11.61
C PHE A 61 4.38 -2.12 12.58
N GLU A 62 4.65 -1.99 13.87
CA GLU A 62 3.95 -2.72 14.95
C GLU A 62 2.58 -2.09 15.25
N VAL A 63 1.61 -2.30 14.36
CA VAL A 63 0.23 -1.80 14.51
C VAL A 63 -0.63 -2.77 15.31
N LYS A 64 -1.68 -2.25 15.97
CA LYS A 64 -2.69 -3.08 16.63
C LYS A 64 -3.63 -3.73 15.61
N ASN A 65 -4.05 -2.96 14.60
CA ASN A 65 -4.90 -3.43 13.50
C ASN A 65 -4.64 -2.59 12.22
N SER A 66 -4.65 -3.24 11.06
CA SER A 66 -4.69 -2.61 9.74
C SER A 66 -5.99 -2.99 9.04
N MET A 67 -6.75 -2.00 8.58
CA MET A 67 -8.08 -2.20 7.99
C MET A 67 -8.17 -1.53 6.62
N GLU A 68 -8.92 -2.15 5.70
CA GLU A 68 -9.28 -1.58 4.41
C GLU A 68 -10.75 -1.13 4.38
N SER A 69 -11.02 0.00 3.72
CA SER A 69 -12.35 0.40 3.29
C SER A 69 -12.38 0.56 1.78
N LYS A 70 -13.32 -0.14 1.13
CA LYS A 70 -13.59 -0.03 -0.30
C LYS A 70 -14.79 0.90 -0.47
N CYS A 71 -14.57 2.02 -1.17
CA CYS A 71 -15.64 2.88 -1.64
C CYS A 71 -16.28 2.30 -2.91
#